data_AF-A0A9Q3HE56-F1
#
_entry.id   AF-A0A9Q3HE56-F1
#
_cell.length_a   1.000
_cell.length_b   1.000
_cell.length_c   1.000
_cell.angle_alpha   90.00
_cell.angle_beta   90.00
_cell.angle_gamma   90.00
#
_symmetry.space_group_name_H-M   'P 1'
#
loop_
_entity.id
_entity.type
_entity.pdbx_description
1 polymer ?
#
loop_
_entity_poly.entity_id
_entity_poly.type
_entity_poly.pdbx_seq_one_letter_code
_entity_poly.pdbx_strand_id
1 'polypeptide(L)'
;MDWVTGLVPAGKENFNACLIIVDRFNKSVRCLPFHKEDTEMDTALLFWNNVISTCGVPKIIISDRDQKFTSEFWNNFYYMLGKKLQFSKAYHPQTDGLAERMIQTMEDVLRRFCAYVMEYKDHKGYRHDRVTFLPAFQLAHNTSQNSTTGKSP
;
A
#
# COMPACT_ATOMS: atom_id res chain seq x y z
N MET A 1 1.85 -0.62 6.97
CA MET A 1 1.03 -0.28 5.80
C MET A 1 0.32 1.01 6.13
N ASP A 2 0.06 1.82 5.12
CA ASP A 2 -0.52 3.15 5.32
C ASP A 2 -1.26 3.64 4.06
N TRP A 3 -2.14 4.61 4.27
CA TRP A 3 -3.05 5.14 3.27
C TRP A 3 -2.58 6.47 2.70
N VAL A 4 -2.22 6.48 1.43
CA VAL A 4 -1.99 7.72 0.69
C VAL A 4 -3.31 8.22 0.14
N THR A 5 -3.95 9.15 0.86
CA THR A 5 -5.21 9.78 0.47
C THR A 5 -5.01 11.18 -0.14
N GLY A 6 -6.09 11.72 -0.72
CA GLY A 6 -6.10 13.07 -1.32
C GLY A 6 -5.38 13.13 -2.66
N LEU A 7 -5.32 12.00 -3.38
CA LEU A 7 -4.72 11.93 -4.70
C LEU A 7 -5.77 12.31 -5.75
N VAL A 8 -5.34 12.94 -6.84
CA VAL A 8 -6.25 13.26 -7.95
C VAL A 8 -6.81 11.95 -8.53
N PRO A 9 -8.14 11.86 -8.76
CA PRO A 9 -8.77 10.69 -9.35
C PRO A 9 -8.08 10.28 -10.66
N ALA A 10 -7.77 8.99 -10.79
CA ALA A 10 -6.99 8.48 -11.92
C ALA A 10 -7.40 7.06 -12.34
N GLY A 11 -7.06 6.71 -13.58
CA GLY A 11 -7.41 5.42 -14.20
C GLY A 11 -8.89 5.31 -14.55
N LYS A 12 -9.28 4.16 -15.12
CA LYS A 12 -10.67 3.91 -15.58
C LYS A 12 -11.70 4.01 -14.44
N GLU A 13 -11.31 3.55 -13.24
CA GLU A 13 -12.16 3.49 -12.06
C GLU A 13 -12.07 4.77 -11.18
N ASN A 14 -11.32 5.79 -11.59
CA ASN A 14 -11.17 7.07 -10.87
C ASN A 14 -10.67 6.93 -9.41
N PHE A 15 -9.68 6.08 -9.18
CA PHE A 15 -9.10 5.88 -7.84
C PHE A 15 -8.48 7.18 -7.29
N ASN A 16 -8.88 7.56 -6.07
CA ASN A 16 -8.49 8.81 -5.38
C ASN A 16 -7.51 8.57 -4.21
N ALA A 17 -7.12 7.32 -3.97
CA ALA A 17 -6.19 6.94 -2.91
C ALA A 17 -5.33 5.74 -3.31
N CYS A 18 -4.30 5.43 -2.52
CA CYS A 18 -3.43 4.27 -2.69
C CYS A 18 -3.04 3.68 -1.33
N LEU A 19 -3.15 2.37 -1.16
CA LEU A 19 -2.62 1.64 -0.01
C LEU A 19 -1.18 1.27 -0.27
N ILE A 20 -0.27 1.68 0.62
CA ILE A 20 1.13 1.27 0.58
C ILE A 20 1.37 0.17 1.60
N ILE A 21 1.91 -0.95 1.13
CA ILE A 21 2.26 -2.10 1.95
C ILE A 21 3.75 -2.36 1.78
N VAL A 22 4.46 -2.43 2.90
CA VAL A 22 5.89 -2.74 2.92
C VAL A 22 6.06 -4.04 3.68
N ASP A 23 6.67 -5.04 3.04
CA ASP A 23 7.06 -6.26 3.72
C ASP A 23 8.22 -5.97 4.68
N ARG A 24 8.07 -6.37 5.94
CA ARG A 24 9.05 -6.05 6.98
C ARG A 24 10.37 -6.81 6.81
N PHE A 25 10.34 -8.00 6.22
CA PHE A 25 11.50 -8.87 6.07
C PHE A 25 12.34 -8.47 4.87
N ASN A 26 11.77 -8.52 3.66
CA ASN A 26 12.52 -8.26 2.43
C ASN A 26 12.44 -6.80 1.96
N LYS A 27 11.60 -5.96 2.59
CA LYS A 27 11.41 -4.54 2.21
C LYS A 27 10.74 -4.34 0.85
N SER A 28 10.10 -5.35 0.29
CA SER A 28 9.32 -5.19 -0.94
C SER A 28 8.11 -4.30 -0.69
N VAL A 29 7.80 -3.47 -1.68
CA VAL A 29 6.72 -2.49 -1.64
C VAL A 29 5.61 -2.92 -2.59
N ARG A 30 4.37 -2.79 -2.12
CA ARG A 30 3.16 -2.88 -2.93
C ARG A 30 2.38 -1.59 -2.82
N CYS A 31 1.89 -1.11 -3.97
CA CYS A 31 1.06 0.09 -4.07
C CYS A 31 -0.25 -0.30 -4.74
N LEU A 32 -1.32 -0.32 -3.96
CA LEU A 32 -2.62 -0.80 -4.40
C LEU A 32 -3.58 0.40 -4.54
N PRO A 33 -4.06 0.72 -5.74
CA PRO A 33 -5.02 1.80 -5.93
C PRO A 33 -6.36 1.41 -5.30
N PHE A 34 -7.03 2.37 -4.66
CA PHE A 34 -8.31 2.14 -4.00
C PHE A 34 -9.09 3.48 -3.89
N HIS A 35 -10.35 3.42 -3.47
CA HIS A 35 -11.13 4.61 -3.16
C HIS A 35 -11.09 4.89 -1.66
N LYS A 36 -10.88 6.14 -1.28
CA LYS A 36 -10.93 6.55 0.14
C LYS A 36 -12.25 6.15 0.79
N GLU A 37 -13.31 6.05 0.01
CA GLU A 37 -14.67 5.68 0.39
C GLU A 37 -14.89 4.15 0.49
N ASP A 38 -13.92 3.33 0.06
CA ASP A 38 -14.03 1.86 0.08
C ASP A 38 -14.34 1.35 1.48
N THR A 39 -15.21 0.35 1.55
CA THR A 39 -15.60 -0.28 2.82
C THR A 39 -14.48 -1.15 3.38
N GLU A 40 -14.68 -1.66 4.59
CA GLU A 40 -13.80 -2.65 5.19
C GLU A 40 -13.81 -3.97 4.39
N MET A 41 -14.93 -4.30 3.74
CA MET A 41 -15.03 -5.48 2.87
C MET A 41 -14.24 -5.30 1.57
N ASP A 42 -14.35 -4.14 0.92
CA ASP A 42 -13.59 -3.83 -0.29
C ASP A 42 -12.09 -3.85 -0.01
N THR A 43 -11.70 -3.30 1.14
CA THR A 43 -10.32 -3.34 1.63
C THR A 43 -9.84 -4.79 1.84
N ALA A 44 -10.69 -5.70 2.32
CA ALA A 44 -10.33 -7.11 2.54
C ALA A 44 -10.14 -7.84 1.25
N LEU A 45 -11.00 -7.59 0.27
CA LEU A 45 -10.86 -8.16 -1.05
C LEU A 45 -9.58 -7.65 -1.73
N LEU A 46 -9.29 -6.35 -1.62
CA LEU A 46 -8.05 -5.76 -2.12
C LEU A 46 -6.83 -6.43 -1.48
N PHE A 47 -6.83 -6.59 -0.16
CA PHE A 47 -5.73 -7.20 0.59
C PHE A 47 -5.61 -8.71 0.30
N TRP A 48 -6.72 -9.43 0.22
CA TRP A 48 -6.75 -10.85 -0.10
C TRP A 48 -6.14 -11.11 -1.48
N ASN A 49 -6.62 -10.39 -2.49
CA ASN A 49 -6.24 -10.59 -3.88
C ASN A 49 -4.78 -10.22 -4.17
N ASN A 50 -4.21 -9.26 -3.43
CA ASN A 50 -2.90 -8.70 -3.75
C ASN A 50 -1.81 -9.01 -2.72
N VAL A 51 -2.15 -9.52 -1.54
CA VAL A 51 -1.19 -9.83 -0.47
C VAL A 51 -1.32 -11.28 -0.04
N ILE A 52 -2.50 -11.70 0.43
CA ILE A 52 -2.68 -13.05 0.98
C ILE A 52 -2.49 -14.11 -0.10
N SER A 53 -3.05 -13.90 -1.29
CA SER A 53 -2.93 -14.81 -2.43
C SER A 53 -1.47 -15.03 -2.88
N THR A 54 -0.60 -14.02 -2.73
CA THR A 54 0.78 -14.06 -3.23
C THR A 54 1.81 -14.38 -2.16
N CYS A 55 1.59 -13.95 -0.91
CA CYS A 55 2.57 -14.05 0.17
C CYS A 55 2.11 -14.95 1.33
N GLY A 56 0.86 -15.42 1.28
CA GLY A 56 0.20 -16.07 2.42
C GLY A 56 -0.30 -15.07 3.46
N VAL A 57 -0.93 -15.59 4.52
CA VAL A 57 -1.54 -14.75 5.57
C VAL A 57 -0.47 -14.13 6.46
N PRO A 58 -0.35 -12.79 6.52
CA PRO A 58 0.61 -12.12 7.40
C PRO A 58 0.33 -12.42 8.87
N LYS A 59 1.40 -12.64 9.65
CA LYS A 59 1.28 -12.90 11.09
C LYS A 59 1.03 -11.63 11.91
N ILE A 60 1.59 -10.51 11.46
CA ILE A 60 1.55 -9.22 12.14
C ILE A 60 1.30 -8.17 11.07
N ILE A 61 0.41 -7.23 11.38
CA ILE A 61 0.23 -6.04 10.56
C ILE A 61 0.50 -4.82 11.42
N ILE A 62 1.41 -3.98 10.93
CA ILE A 62 1.74 -2.67 11.51
C ILE A 62 1.02 -1.64 10.65
N SER A 63 0.06 -0.94 11.23
CA SER A 63 -0.74 0.08 10.58
C SER A 63 -1.24 1.05 11.63
N ASP A 64 -1.47 2.29 11.23
CA ASP A 64 -2.26 3.21 12.02
C ASP A 64 -3.67 2.62 12.13
N ARG A 65 -4.32 2.81 13.29
CA ARG A 65 -5.60 2.18 13.67
C ARG A 65 -6.80 2.72 12.89
N ASP A 66 -6.68 2.74 11.57
CA ASP A 66 -7.77 3.05 10.69
C ASP A 66 -8.89 2.02 10.91
N GLN A 67 -10.12 2.52 10.99
CA GLN A 67 -11.31 1.70 11.20
C GLN A 67 -11.42 0.59 10.16
N LYS A 68 -10.89 0.81 8.95
CA LYS A 68 -10.85 -0.19 7.88
C LYS A 68 -10.06 -1.45 8.24
N PHE A 69 -9.10 -1.33 9.14
CA PHE A 69 -8.30 -2.46 9.62
C PHE A 69 -8.67 -2.89 11.03
N THR A 70 -9.25 -2.02 11.86
CA THR A 70 -9.65 -2.37 13.23
C THR A 70 -11.11 -2.79 13.38
N SER A 71 -11.86 -2.91 12.28
CA SER A 71 -13.27 -3.30 12.30
C SER A 71 -13.48 -4.74 12.80
N GLU A 72 -14.69 -5.02 13.28
CA GLU A 72 -15.10 -6.38 13.66
C GLU A 72 -15.00 -7.34 12.47
N PHE A 73 -15.37 -6.86 11.28
CA PHE A 73 -15.21 -7.60 10.04
C PHE A 73 -13.77 -8.06 9.81
N TRP A 74 -12.79 -7.17 10.00
CA TRP A 74 -11.38 -7.50 9.80
C TRP A 74 -10.87 -8.55 10.81
N ASN A 75 -11.32 -8.44 12.06
CA ASN A 75 -11.01 -9.44 13.10
C ASN A 75 -11.60 -10.82 12.76
N ASN A 76 -12.85 -10.87 12.31
CA ASN A 76 -13.51 -12.11 11.91
C ASN A 76 -12.87 -12.72 10.66
N PHE A 77 -12.50 -11.89 9.69
CA PHE A 77 -11.76 -12.32 8.49
C PHE A 77 -10.43 -13.01 8.84
N TYR A 78 -9.64 -12.44 9.75
CA TYR A 78 -8.40 -13.06 10.23
C TYR A 78 -8.64 -14.31 11.08
N TYR A 79 -9.70 -14.32 11.89
CA TYR A 79 -10.09 -15.49 12.66
C TYR A 79 -10.42 -16.68 11.75
N MET A 80 -11.17 -16.47 10.66
CA MET A 80 -11.46 -17.50 9.65
C MET A 80 -10.18 -18.01 8.96
N LEU A 81 -9.16 -17.17 8.82
CA LEU A 81 -7.84 -17.55 8.31
C LEU A 81 -6.98 -18.32 9.35
N GLY A 82 -7.52 -18.61 10.53
CA GLY A 82 -6.82 -19.30 11.60
C GLY A 82 -5.70 -18.47 12.22
N LYS A 83 -5.78 -17.13 12.13
CA LYS A 83 -4.79 -16.20 12.67
C LYS A 83 -5.42 -15.23 13.65
N LYS A 84 -4.73 -14.99 14.76
CA LYS A 84 -5.04 -13.85 15.63
C LYS A 84 -4.25 -12.65 15.11
N LEU A 85 -4.95 -11.67 14.57
CA LEU A 85 -4.30 -10.46 14.08
C LEU A 85 -3.73 -9.67 15.27
N GLN A 86 -2.44 -9.35 15.18
CA GLN A 86 -1.80 -8.42 16.11
C GLN A 86 -1.57 -7.11 15.39
N PHE A 87 -2.30 -6.09 15.81
CA PHE A 87 -1.95 -4.70 15.52
C PHE A 87 -0.86 -4.28 16.50
N SER A 88 0.34 -3.95 16.00
CA SER A 88 1.26 -3.19 16.85
C SER A 88 0.64 -1.81 17.09
N LYS A 89 0.87 -1.25 18.29
CA LYS A 89 0.48 0.14 18.53
C LYS A 89 1.32 1.01 17.59
N ALA A 90 0.68 1.92 16.85
CA ALA A 90 1.38 3.07 16.29
C ALA A 90 2.31 3.63 17.39
N TYR A 91 3.60 3.73 17.10
CA TYR A 91 4.71 3.95 18.05
C TYR A 91 5.16 2.74 18.89
N HIS A 92 5.98 1.87 18.29
CA HIS A 92 7.09 1.17 18.96
C HIS A 92 8.43 1.54 18.28
N PRO A 93 9.07 2.66 18.68
CA PRO A 93 10.18 3.28 17.94
C PRO A 93 11.37 2.36 17.64
N GLN A 94 11.64 1.39 18.52
CA GLN A 94 12.82 0.52 18.39
C GLN A 94 12.72 -0.51 17.25
N THR A 95 11.52 -0.94 16.87
CA THR A 95 11.33 -2.03 15.90
C THR A 95 10.46 -1.65 14.70
N ASP A 96 9.62 -0.63 14.85
CA ASP A 96 8.67 -0.19 13.83
C ASP A 96 9.17 1.07 13.11
N GLY A 97 10.08 1.85 13.73
CA GLY A 97 10.60 3.11 13.17
C GLY A 97 11.39 2.99 11.86
N LEU A 98 11.87 1.79 11.48
CA LEU A 98 12.47 1.56 10.15
C LEU A 98 11.40 1.34 9.08
N ALA A 99 10.35 0.59 9.39
CA ALA A 99 9.24 0.36 8.48
C ALA A 99 8.39 1.63 8.31
N GLU A 100 8.16 2.37 9.38
CA GLU A 100 7.48 3.67 9.36
C GLU A 100 8.23 4.68 8.48
N ARG A 101 9.55 4.85 8.66
CA ARG A 101 10.35 5.73 7.79
C ARG A 101 10.32 5.31 6.33
N MET A 102 10.32 4.01 6.08
CA MET A 102 10.26 3.48 4.72
C MET A 102 8.90 3.77 4.08
N ILE A 103 7.80 3.57 4.82
CA ILE A 103 6.46 3.93 4.36
C ILE A 103 6.42 5.43 4.03
N GLN A 104 6.82 6.31 4.96
CA GLN A 104 6.85 7.77 4.73
C GLN A 104 7.66 8.15 3.48
N THR A 105 8.82 7.53 3.28
CA THR A 105 9.63 7.74 2.08
C THR A 105 8.86 7.32 0.82
N MET A 106 8.20 6.15 0.85
CA MET A 106 7.39 5.68 -0.29
C MET A 106 6.18 6.57 -0.55
N GLU A 107 5.54 7.10 0.49
CA GLU A 107 4.42 8.05 0.34
C GLU A 107 4.87 9.31 -0.39
N ASP A 108 6.00 9.90 0.04
CA ASP A 108 6.55 11.10 -0.59
C ASP A 108 6.92 10.86 -2.05
N VAL A 109 7.60 9.74 -2.35
CA VAL A 109 7.97 9.39 -3.73
C VAL A 109 6.70 9.12 -4.54
N LEU A 110 5.70 8.42 -3.99
CA LEU A 110 4.44 8.15 -4.67
C LEU A 110 3.67 9.44 -4.97
N ARG A 111 3.59 10.39 -4.02
CA ARG A 111 2.93 11.68 -4.23
C ARG A 111 3.61 12.48 -5.35
N ARG A 112 4.94 12.55 -5.33
CA ARG A 112 5.73 13.20 -6.40
C ARG A 112 5.51 12.50 -7.73
N PHE A 113 5.61 11.18 -7.76
CA PHE A 113 5.37 10.38 -8.95
C PHE A 113 3.98 10.63 -9.53
N CYS A 114 2.95 10.62 -8.69
CA CYS A 114 1.57 10.90 -9.09
C CYS A 114 1.42 12.34 -9.64
N ALA A 115 2.14 13.33 -9.09
CA ALA A 115 2.12 14.71 -9.55
C ALA A 115 2.86 14.92 -10.88
N TYR A 116 3.94 14.17 -11.13
CA TYR A 116 4.71 14.25 -12.38
C TYR A 116 4.09 13.45 -13.53
N VAL A 117 3.47 12.30 -13.24
CA VAL A 117 2.84 11.41 -14.24
C VAL A 117 1.43 11.92 -14.64
N MET A 118 1.13 13.20 -14.38
CA MET A 118 -0.18 13.80 -14.66
C MET A 118 -0.43 14.13 -16.13
N GLU A 119 0.56 14.04 -17.00
CA GLU A 119 0.44 14.48 -18.39
C GLU A 119 0.57 13.31 -19.38
N TYR A 120 -0.49 12.51 -19.51
CA TYR A 120 -0.71 11.75 -20.73
C TYR A 120 -1.75 12.50 -21.58
N LYS A 121 -1.32 13.00 -22.74
CA LYS A 121 -2.19 13.68 -23.70
C LYS A 121 -2.85 12.61 -24.59
N ASP A 122 -4.12 12.33 -24.36
CA ASP A 122 -4.93 11.55 -25.30
C ASP A 122 -5.77 12.48 -26.21
N HIS A 123 -6.49 11.89 -27.15
CA HIS A 123 -7.37 12.60 -28.09
C HIS A 123 -8.61 13.22 -27.42
N LYS A 124 -8.81 13.02 -26.11
CA LYS A 124 -9.91 13.54 -25.28
C LYS A 124 -9.45 14.51 -24.18
N GLY A 125 -8.14 14.77 -24.04
CA GLY A 125 -7.57 15.72 -23.09
C GLY A 125 -6.37 15.18 -22.30
N TYR A 126 -6.03 15.83 -21.19
CA TYR A 126 -5.10 15.26 -20.20
C TYR A 126 -5.86 14.27 -19.32
N ARG A 127 -5.40 13.03 -19.25
CA ARG A 127 -5.90 12.05 -18.27
C ARG A 127 -4.79 11.66 -17.31
N HIS A 128 -5.11 11.68 -16.02
CA HIS A 128 -4.25 11.12 -14.98
C HIS A 128 -4.32 9.60 -15.06
N ASP A 129 -3.24 8.95 -15.48
CA ASP A 129 -3.15 7.48 -15.49
C ASP A 129 -2.02 6.94 -14.62
N ARG A 130 -1.83 7.57 -13.45
CA ARG A 130 -0.87 7.09 -12.44
C ARG A 130 -1.12 5.64 -12.04
N VAL A 131 -2.37 5.16 -12.14
CA VAL A 131 -2.78 3.79 -11.79
C VAL A 131 -2.08 2.76 -12.68
N THR A 132 -2.05 2.99 -14.00
CA THR A 132 -1.35 2.11 -14.95
C THR A 132 0.16 2.06 -14.69
N PHE A 133 0.75 3.10 -14.10
CA PHE A 133 2.17 3.12 -13.78
C PHE A 133 2.53 2.66 -12.36
N LEU A 134 1.55 2.38 -11.49
CA LEU A 134 1.84 1.83 -10.15
C LEU A 134 2.65 0.52 -10.20
N PRO A 135 2.41 -0.43 -11.14
CA PRO A 135 3.27 -1.60 -11.28
C PRO A 135 4.72 -1.25 -11.61
N ALA A 136 4.94 -0.25 -12.48
CA ALA A 136 6.29 0.22 -12.83
C ALA A 136 6.99 0.87 -11.63
N PHE A 137 6.26 1.67 -10.85
CA PHE A 137 6.75 2.24 -9.59
C PHE A 137 7.19 1.14 -8.60
N GLN A 138 6.35 0.13 -8.40
CA GLN A 138 6.64 -1.00 -7.52
C GLN A 138 7.87 -1.78 -8.00
N LEU A 139 7.95 -2.06 -9.30
CA LEU A 139 9.08 -2.76 -9.90
C LEU A 139 10.37 -1.97 -9.67
N ALA A 140 10.38 -0.67 -9.98
CA ALA A 140 11.55 0.18 -9.83
C ALA A 140 12.13 0.13 -8.41
N HIS A 141 11.26 0.20 -7.39
CA HIS A 141 11.70 0.03 -6.01
C HIS A 141 12.18 -1.40 -5.71
N ASN A 142 11.38 -2.40 -6.07
CA ASN A 142 11.67 -3.80 -5.71
C ASN A 142 12.88 -4.38 -6.45
N THR A 143 13.38 -3.72 -7.50
CA THR A 143 14.64 -4.07 -8.17
C THR A 143 15.80 -3.15 -7.80
N SER A 144 15.55 -2.09 -7.03
CA SER A 144 16.60 -1.16 -6.60
C SER A 144 17.45 -1.77 -5.49
N GLN A 145 18.77 -1.70 -5.64
CA GLN A 145 19.69 -2.22 -4.62
C GLN A 145 19.70 -1.33 -3.38
N ASN A 146 19.53 -1.94 -2.21
CA ASN A 146 19.75 -1.26 -0.95
C ASN A 146 21.25 -1.09 -0.71
N SER A 147 21.69 0.14 -0.44
CA SER A 147 23.10 0.48 -0.26
C SER A 147 23.79 -0.27 0.89
N THR A 148 23.05 -0.68 1.90
CA THR A 148 23.58 -1.39 3.07
C THR A 148 23.71 -2.90 2.82
N THR A 149 22.75 -3.52 2.13
CA THR A 149 22.74 -4.99 1.93
C THR A 149 23.32 -5.41 0.58
N GLY A 150 23.46 -4.49 -0.38
CA GLY A 150 23.85 -4.79 -1.76
C GLY A 150 22.84 -5.63 -2.54
N LYS A 151 21.64 -5.84 -1.98
CA LYS A 151 20.57 -6.64 -2.58
C LYS A 151 19.34 -5.77 -2.82
N SER A 152 18.59 -6.11 -3.85
CA SER A 152 17.21 -5.63 -3.96
C SER A 152 16.34 -6.32 -2.90
N PRO A 153 15.17 -5.74 -2.57
CA PRO A 153 14.10 -6.49 -1.93
C PRO A 153 13.83 -7.85 -2.58
#